data_AF-A0A559LZH8-F1
#
_entry.id   AF-A0A559LZH8-F1
#
_cell.length_a   1.000
_cell.length_b   1.000
_cell.length_c   1.000
_cell.angle_alpha   90.00
_cell.angle_beta   90.00
_cell.angle_gamma   90.00
#
_symmetry.space_group_name_H-M   'P 1'
#
loop_
_entity.id
_entity.type
_entity.pdbx_description
1 polymer ?
#
loop_
_entity_poly.entity_id
_entity_poly.type
_entity_poly.pdbx_seq_one_letter_code
_entity_poly.pdbx_strand_id
1 'polypeptide(L)'
;MASTTFTPKLLPITGTWAAPFALYSSILSSRIVASRIKTEKFIGEKSTSINGVDPLQTAVRCQGNFLENVPLAFIFLALCELNGGNRKYLNYVMGAFLALRVAHVEGGLMLQGSFGTNGVGRPVGYFGSVGVVTGLAAYAAYLAKGYWGF
;
A
#
# COMPACT_ATOMS: atom_id res chain seq x y z
N MET A 1 -40.07 0.94 19.28
CA MET A 1 -39.09 1.71 18.49
C MET A 1 -37.72 1.46 19.09
N ALA A 2 -36.91 0.61 18.47
CA ALA A 2 -35.52 0.43 18.90
C ALA A 2 -34.78 1.73 18.58
N SER A 3 -34.37 2.45 19.61
CA SER A 3 -33.42 3.54 19.51
C SER A 3 -32.12 2.97 18.94
N THR A 4 -31.89 3.18 17.65
CA THR A 4 -30.60 2.93 17.02
C THR A 4 -29.61 3.88 17.67
N THR A 5 -28.92 3.39 18.71
CA THR A 5 -27.76 4.04 19.27
C THR A 5 -26.77 4.25 18.12
N PHE A 6 -26.62 5.52 17.70
CA PHE A 6 -25.67 5.90 16.68
C PHE A 6 -24.28 5.79 17.29
N THR A 7 -23.74 4.56 17.37
CA THR A 7 -22.39 4.35 17.86
C THR A 7 -21.46 5.08 16.89
N PRO A 8 -20.76 6.15 17.32
CA PRO A 8 -19.84 6.83 16.45
C PRO A 8 -18.80 5.81 16.01
N LYS A 9 -18.77 5.52 14.71
CA LYS A 9 -17.74 4.64 14.16
C LYS A 9 -16.41 5.33 14.42
N LEU A 10 -15.55 4.68 15.19
CA LEU A 10 -14.16 5.10 15.33
C LEU A 10 -13.47 4.77 14.00
N LEU A 11 -12.79 5.75 13.41
CA LEU A 11 -12.00 5.58 12.18
C LEU A 11 -12.78 5.06 10.94
N PRO A 12 -13.93 5.65 10.56
CA PRO A 12 -14.72 5.18 9.43
C PRO A 12 -13.96 5.20 8.10
N ILE A 13 -13.08 6.17 7.88
CA ILE A 13 -12.31 6.31 6.62
C ILE A 13 -11.23 5.24 6.56
N THR A 14 -10.47 5.08 7.63
CA THR A 14 -9.47 4.01 7.74
C THR A 14 -10.11 2.64 7.53
N GLY A 15 -11.28 2.40 8.12
CA GLY A 15 -12.03 1.15 7.91
C GLY A 15 -12.49 0.94 6.47
N THR A 16 -12.99 1.99 5.80
CA THR A 16 -13.40 1.90 4.38
C THR A 16 -12.22 1.55 3.47
N TRP A 17 -11.06 2.16 3.70
CA TRP A 17 -9.87 1.89 2.88
C TRP A 17 -9.14 0.61 3.27
N ALA A 18 -9.31 0.10 4.49
CA ALA A 18 -8.72 -1.17 4.91
C ALA A 18 -9.19 -2.34 4.01
N ALA A 19 -10.47 -2.35 3.63
CA ALA A 19 -11.05 -3.41 2.80
C ALA A 19 -10.36 -3.57 1.42
N PRO A 20 -10.29 -2.55 0.54
CA PRO A 20 -9.64 -2.69 -0.76
C PRO A 20 -8.13 -2.97 -0.65
N PHE A 21 -7.43 -2.39 0.33
CA PHE A 21 -6.01 -2.67 0.55
C PHE A 21 -5.77 -4.12 1.01
N ALA A 22 -6.61 -4.65 1.89
CA ALA A 22 -6.54 -6.04 2.34
C ALA A 22 -6.87 -7.04 1.21
N LEU A 23 -7.85 -6.73 0.37
CA LEU A 23 -8.16 -7.50 -0.83
C LEU A 23 -6.96 -7.53 -1.78
N TYR A 24 -6.34 -6.38 -2.03
CA TYR A 24 -5.18 -6.30 -2.90
C TYR A 24 -3.97 -7.07 -2.34
N SER A 25 -3.69 -6.94 -1.04
CA SER A 25 -2.67 -7.74 -0.35
C SER A 25 -2.91 -9.24 -0.52
N SER A 26 -4.16 -9.67 -0.38
CA SER A 26 -4.56 -11.08 -0.57
C SER A 26 -4.29 -11.56 -2.00
N ILE A 27 -4.58 -10.73 -3.02
CA ILE A 27 -4.27 -11.05 -4.42
C ILE A 27 -2.76 -11.24 -4.61
N LEU A 28 -1.93 -10.35 -4.06
CA LEU A 28 -0.46 -10.46 -4.14
C LEU A 28 0.05 -11.73 -3.44
N SER A 29 -0.48 -12.05 -2.27
CA SER A 29 -0.14 -13.27 -1.54
C SER A 29 -0.52 -14.53 -2.33
N SER A 30 -1.72 -14.57 -2.92
CA SER A 30 -2.17 -15.67 -3.77
C SER A 30 -1.26 -15.90 -4.98
N ARG A 31 -0.71 -14.84 -5.57
CA ARG A 31 0.26 -14.95 -6.69
C ARG A 31 1.57 -15.62 -6.25
N ILE A 32 2.03 -15.36 -5.03
CA ILE A 32 3.21 -16.03 -4.47
C ILE A 32 2.92 -17.51 -4.26
N VAL A 33 1.77 -17.83 -3.65
CA VAL A 33 1.36 -19.23 -3.45
C VAL A 33 1.25 -19.98 -4.78
N ALA A 34 0.61 -19.38 -5.79
CA ALA A 34 0.55 -19.96 -7.14
C ALA A 34 1.93 -20.18 -7.76
N SER A 35 2.85 -19.22 -7.59
CA SER A 35 4.24 -19.33 -8.07
C SER A 35 5.03 -20.42 -7.34
N ARG A 36 4.77 -20.61 -6.04
CA ARG A 36 5.38 -21.68 -5.22
C ARG A 36 4.90 -23.06 -5.64
N ILE A 37 3.59 -23.22 -5.85
CA ILE A 37 3.00 -24.48 -6.34
C ILE A 37 3.58 -24.84 -7.71
N LYS A 38 3.66 -23.88 -8.64
CA LYS A 38 4.20 -24.10 -9.99
C LYS A 38 5.70 -24.45 -10.01
N THR A 39 6.44 -23.99 -9.00
CA THR A 39 7.89 -24.18 -8.89
C THR A 39 8.25 -25.40 -8.04
N GLU A 40 7.28 -25.98 -7.30
CA GLU A 40 7.50 -27.03 -6.30
C GLU A 40 8.51 -26.66 -5.19
N LYS A 41 8.85 -25.36 -5.06
CA LYS A 41 9.71 -24.84 -3.98
C LYS A 41 8.86 -24.22 -2.89
N PHE A 42 8.70 -24.97 -1.81
CA PHE A 42 8.00 -24.52 -0.61
C PHE A 42 8.84 -23.58 0.25
N ILE A 43 10.17 -23.69 0.21
CA ILE A 43 11.12 -22.84 0.94
C ILE A 43 12.12 -22.23 -0.05
N GLY A 44 12.35 -20.91 0.08
CA GLY A 44 13.29 -20.15 -0.74
C GLY A 44 12.64 -19.00 -1.52
N GLU A 45 13.48 -18.02 -1.88
CA GLU A 45 13.11 -16.87 -2.72
C GLU A 45 13.47 -17.07 -4.20
N LYS A 46 14.25 -18.12 -4.53
CA LYS A 46 14.78 -18.35 -5.89
C LYS A 46 14.25 -19.65 -6.52
N SER A 47 13.49 -19.53 -7.60
CA SER A 47 13.13 -20.57 -8.58
C SER A 47 14.19 -20.73 -9.67
N THR A 48 13.96 -21.66 -10.59
CA THR A 48 14.65 -21.76 -11.87
C THR A 48 14.49 -20.44 -12.62
N SER A 49 15.58 -19.68 -12.77
CA SER A 49 15.57 -18.45 -13.56
C SER A 49 15.39 -18.79 -15.03
N ILE A 50 14.32 -18.28 -15.65
CA ILE A 50 14.17 -18.27 -17.10
C ILE A 50 14.58 -16.87 -17.56
N ASN A 51 15.60 -16.75 -18.42
CA ASN A 51 16.13 -15.47 -18.91
C ASN A 51 16.60 -14.50 -17.80
N GLY A 52 17.19 -15.02 -16.72
CA GLY A 52 17.74 -14.20 -15.62
C GLY A 52 16.69 -13.54 -14.71
N VAL A 53 15.41 -13.84 -14.89
CA VAL A 53 14.32 -13.32 -14.07
C VAL A 53 13.53 -14.45 -13.43
N ASP A 54 13.40 -14.39 -12.11
CA ASP A 54 12.61 -15.34 -11.36
C ASP A 54 11.21 -14.76 -11.05
N PRO A 55 10.12 -15.37 -11.55
CA PRO A 55 8.76 -14.94 -11.24
C PRO A 55 8.41 -15.03 -9.75
N LEU A 56 8.98 -16.01 -9.02
CA LEU A 56 8.78 -16.13 -7.58
C LEU A 56 9.44 -14.97 -6.83
N GLN A 57 10.70 -14.67 -7.15
CA GLN A 57 11.42 -13.53 -6.60
C GLN A 57 10.69 -12.21 -6.87
N THR A 58 10.14 -12.05 -8.08
CA THR A 58 9.40 -10.84 -8.47
C THR A 58 8.11 -10.71 -7.65
N ALA A 59 7.33 -11.78 -7.50
CA ALA A 59 6.11 -11.78 -6.71
C ALA A 59 6.38 -11.47 -5.23
N VAL A 60 7.42 -12.08 -4.63
CA VAL A 60 7.86 -11.80 -3.26
C VAL A 60 8.25 -10.34 -3.09
N ARG A 61 8.99 -9.75 -4.05
CA ARG A 61 9.37 -8.33 -4.00
C ARG A 61 8.18 -7.39 -4.14
N CYS A 62 7.17 -7.74 -4.93
CA CYS A 62 5.91 -6.98 -5.01
C CYS A 62 5.18 -6.98 -3.66
N GLN A 63 5.05 -8.14 -3.01
CA GLN A 63 4.39 -8.23 -1.70
C GLN A 63 5.18 -7.51 -0.61
N GLY A 64 6.51 -7.69 -0.56
CA GLY A 64 7.38 -6.99 0.38
C GLY A 64 7.25 -5.48 0.27
N ASN A 65 7.35 -4.94 -0.94
CA ASN A 65 7.16 -3.50 -1.17
C ASN A 65 5.79 -3.00 -0.69
N PHE A 66 4.73 -3.82 -0.84
CA PHE A 66 3.38 -3.46 -0.37
C PHE A 66 3.33 -3.40 1.15
N LEU A 67 3.86 -4.41 1.83
CA LEU A 67 3.86 -4.49 3.28
C LEU A 67 4.81 -3.50 3.97
N GLU A 68 5.83 -2.99 3.28
CA GLU A 68 6.72 -1.97 3.85
C GLU A 68 6.04 -0.58 3.93
N ASN A 69 5.18 -0.25 2.97
CA ASN A 69 4.62 1.10 2.84
C ASN A 69 3.19 1.21 3.41
N VAL A 70 2.36 0.20 3.18
CA VAL A 70 0.92 0.27 3.48
C VAL A 70 0.63 0.34 4.98
N PRO A 71 1.22 -0.48 5.85
CA PRO A 71 0.99 -0.39 7.30
C PRO A 71 1.36 0.98 7.86
N LEU A 72 2.49 1.54 7.45
CA LEU A 72 2.91 2.89 7.86
C LEU A 72 1.91 3.96 7.40
N ALA A 73 1.42 3.88 6.15
CA ALA A 73 0.40 4.80 5.66
C ALA A 73 -0.90 4.72 6.50
N PHE A 74 -1.33 3.52 6.88
CA PHE A 74 -2.52 3.31 7.72
C PHE A 74 -2.34 3.83 9.16
N ILE A 75 -1.15 3.72 9.73
CA ILE A 75 -0.84 4.29 11.04
C ILE A 75 -1.00 5.82 11.00
N PHE A 76 -0.41 6.49 10.01
CA PHE A 76 -0.55 7.95 9.89
C PHE A 76 -1.98 8.38 9.51
N LEU A 77 -2.68 7.61 8.68
CA LEU A 77 -4.10 7.84 8.36
C LEU A 77 -4.95 7.82 9.63
N ALA A 78 -4.77 6.80 10.47
CA ALA A 78 -5.50 6.67 11.72
C ALA A 78 -5.20 7.85 12.66
N LEU A 79 -3.94 8.26 12.79
CA LEU A 79 -3.56 9.45 13.57
C LEU A 79 -4.21 10.72 13.03
N CYS A 80 -4.20 10.94 11.71
CA CYS A 80 -4.84 12.10 11.10
C CYS A 80 -6.35 12.10 11.32
N GLU A 81 -7.01 10.95 11.19
CA GLU A 81 -8.45 10.82 11.37
C GLU A 81 -8.87 11.03 12.83
N LEU A 82 -8.10 10.52 13.80
CA LEU A 82 -8.32 10.75 15.23
C LEU A 82 -8.11 12.22 15.63
N ASN A 83 -7.15 12.90 15.01
CA ASN A 83 -6.87 14.31 15.25
C ASN A 83 -7.81 15.27 14.49
N GLY A 84 -8.91 14.78 13.91
CA GLY A 84 -9.91 15.61 13.25
C GLY A 84 -9.54 16.07 11.84
N GLY A 85 -8.66 15.33 11.15
CA GLY A 85 -8.24 15.62 9.78
C GLY A 85 -9.41 15.67 8.79
N ASN A 86 -9.23 16.43 7.70
CA ASN A 86 -10.29 16.62 6.71
C ASN A 86 -10.64 15.31 6.00
N ARG A 87 -11.88 14.86 6.19
CA ARG A 87 -12.41 13.60 5.65
C ARG A 87 -12.27 13.47 4.13
N LYS A 88 -12.49 14.56 3.38
CA LYS A 88 -12.37 14.54 1.91
C LYS A 88 -10.93 14.33 1.47
N TYR A 89 -10.00 15.01 2.14
CA TYR A 89 -8.58 14.90 1.86
C TYR A 89 -8.06 13.48 2.13
N LEU A 90 -8.40 12.90 3.29
CA LEU A 90 -7.98 11.55 3.66
C LEU A 90 -8.49 10.49 2.66
N ASN A 91 -9.73 10.61 2.19
CA ASN A 91 -10.26 9.72 1.17
C ASN A 91 -9.55 9.86 -0.18
N TYR A 92 -9.28 11.09 -0.62
CA TYR A 92 -8.59 11.34 -1.88
C TYR A 92 -7.16 10.81 -1.84
N VAL A 93 -6.43 11.06 -0.76
CA VAL A 93 -5.05 10.58 -0.57
C VAL A 93 -5.00 9.06 -0.58
N MET A 94 -5.92 8.37 0.11
CA MET A 94 -5.94 6.90 0.13
C MET A 94 -6.34 6.30 -1.22
N GLY A 95 -7.25 6.94 -1.96
CA GLY A 95 -7.59 6.55 -3.31
C GLY A 95 -6.44 6.72 -4.29
N ALA A 96 -5.77 7.86 -4.24
CA ALA A 96 -4.56 8.13 -5.02
C ALA A 96 -3.44 7.14 -4.66
N PHE A 97 -3.26 6.85 -3.37
CA PHE A 97 -2.28 5.88 -2.90
C PHE A 97 -2.57 4.48 -3.45
N LEU A 98 -3.81 4.00 -3.36
CA LEU A 98 -4.18 2.69 -3.91
C LEU A 98 -3.92 2.64 -5.42
N ALA A 99 -4.33 3.67 -6.16
CA ALA A 99 -4.10 3.76 -7.60
C ALA A 99 -2.59 3.73 -7.94
N LEU A 100 -1.76 4.46 -7.20
CA LEU A 100 -0.30 4.44 -7.34
C LEU A 100 0.28 3.05 -7.04
N ARG A 101 -0.24 2.35 -6.02
CA ARG A 101 0.20 0.98 -5.69
C ARG A 101 -0.15 -0.02 -6.78
N VAL A 102 -1.38 0.05 -7.30
CA VAL A 102 -1.83 -0.82 -8.41
C VAL A 102 -1.03 -0.52 -9.68
N ALA A 103 -0.86 0.77 -10.03
CA ALA A 103 -0.07 1.18 -11.18
C ALA A 103 1.41 0.76 -11.07
N HIS A 104 1.99 0.78 -9.87
CA HIS A 104 3.36 0.35 -9.64
C HIS A 104 3.55 -1.17 -9.83
N VAL A 105 2.66 -1.97 -9.25
CA VAL A 105 2.76 -3.43 -9.30
C VAL A 105 2.41 -3.95 -10.70
N GLU A 106 1.26 -3.54 -11.24
CA GLU A 106 0.79 -4.01 -12.55
C GLU A 106 1.57 -3.35 -13.69
N GLY A 107 1.80 -2.03 -13.62
CA GLY A 107 2.44 -1.24 -14.67
C GLY A 107 3.96 -1.17 -14.61
N GLY A 108 4.59 -1.45 -13.46
CA GLY A 108 6.03 -1.29 -13.28
C GLY A 108 6.79 -2.59 -12.94
N LEU A 109 6.23 -3.45 -12.10
CA LEU A 109 6.86 -4.71 -11.69
C LEU A 109 6.46 -5.89 -12.58
N MET A 110 5.22 -5.94 -13.06
CA MET A 110 4.73 -7.02 -13.93
C MET A 110 5.03 -6.78 -15.42
N LEU A 111 4.93 -5.54 -15.88
CA LEU A 111 5.48 -5.10 -17.16
C LEU A 111 7.00 -4.94 -17.00
N GLN A 112 7.74 -6.03 -17.22
CA GLN A 112 9.20 -6.06 -17.15
C GLN A 112 9.83 -5.18 -18.24
N GLY A 113 9.91 -3.87 -17.99
CA GLY A 113 10.71 -2.92 -18.76
C GLY A 113 12.06 -2.69 -18.09
N SER A 114 13.15 -2.86 -18.84
CA SER A 114 14.48 -2.42 -18.42
C SER A 114 14.50 -0.89 -18.21
N PHE A 115 15.42 -0.40 -17.38
CA PHE A 115 15.63 1.04 -17.18
C PHE A 115 15.82 1.71 -18.56
N GLY A 116 14.89 2.59 -18.93
CA GLY A 116 14.99 3.40 -20.15
C GLY A 116 14.03 3.07 -21.29
N THR A 117 13.33 1.92 -21.29
CA THR A 117 12.38 1.60 -22.39
C THR A 117 10.92 1.47 -21.95
N ASN A 118 10.61 0.95 -20.75
CA ASN A 118 9.26 0.88 -20.19
C ASN A 118 9.22 0.88 -18.64
N GLY A 119 10.34 1.18 -17.98
CA GLY A 119 10.52 1.08 -16.52
C GLY A 119 10.08 2.30 -15.69
N VAL A 120 9.26 3.21 -16.25
CA VAL A 120 8.87 4.47 -15.57
C VAL A 120 7.96 4.20 -14.36
N GLY A 121 7.25 3.06 -14.33
CA GLY A 121 6.41 2.66 -13.19
C GLY A 121 7.19 2.38 -11.91
N ARG A 122 8.49 2.06 -11.98
CA ARG A 122 9.34 1.77 -10.81
C ARG A 122 9.62 3.01 -9.95
N PRO A 123 10.21 4.10 -10.46
CA PRO A 123 10.45 5.29 -9.66
C PRO A 123 9.13 6.00 -9.28
N VAL A 124 8.15 6.08 -10.18
CA VAL A 124 6.90 6.81 -9.92
C VAL A 124 6.11 6.18 -8.76
N GLY A 125 6.04 4.85 -8.70
CA GLY A 125 5.37 4.17 -7.59
C GLY A 125 6.10 4.28 -6.26
N TYR A 126 7.44 4.26 -6.28
CA TYR A 126 8.26 4.45 -5.09
C TYR A 126 8.14 5.88 -4.54
N PHE A 127 8.42 6.89 -5.38
CA PHE A 127 8.32 8.30 -4.99
C PHE A 127 6.89 8.70 -4.64
N GLY A 128 5.88 8.14 -5.32
CA GLY A 128 4.48 8.33 -4.97
C GLY A 128 4.14 7.74 -3.60
N SER A 129 4.62 6.53 -3.29
CA SER A 129 4.36 5.90 -1.99
C SER A 129 5.03 6.63 -0.84
N VAL A 130 6.31 6.99 -1.01
CA VAL A 130 7.07 7.78 -0.03
C VAL A 130 6.42 9.15 0.15
N GLY A 131 6.01 9.80 -0.94
CA GLY A 131 5.32 11.09 -0.93
C GLY A 131 3.99 11.05 -0.17
N VAL A 132 3.18 9.99 -0.35
CA VAL A 132 1.94 9.83 0.42
C VAL A 132 2.22 9.60 1.90
N VAL A 133 3.15 8.71 2.26
CA VAL A 133 3.48 8.43 3.67
C VAL A 133 4.04 9.67 4.36
N THR A 134 4.98 10.37 3.73
CA THR A 134 5.54 11.62 4.24
C THR A 134 4.50 12.74 4.30
N GLY A 135 3.60 12.84 3.31
CA GLY A 135 2.50 13.79 3.32
C GLY A 135 1.52 13.57 4.47
N LEU A 136 1.13 12.30 4.72
CA LEU A 136 0.31 11.93 5.87
C LEU A 136 1.04 12.18 7.20
N ALA A 137 2.32 11.86 7.28
CA ALA A 137 3.14 12.14 8.47
C ALA A 137 3.24 13.64 8.76
N ALA A 138 3.49 14.47 7.74
CA ALA A 138 3.53 15.93 7.86
C ALA A 138 2.17 16.50 8.26
N TYR A 139 1.08 15.96 7.71
CA TYR A 139 -0.28 16.37 8.09
C TYR A 139 -0.62 15.98 9.53
N ALA A 140 -0.25 14.78 9.96
CA ALA A 140 -0.39 14.34 11.36
C ALA A 140 0.40 15.26 12.31
N ALA A 141 1.64 15.59 11.95
CA ALA A 141 2.50 16.52 12.69
C ALA A 141 1.86 17.92 12.78
N TYR A 142 1.32 18.43 11.67
CA TYR A 142 0.63 19.72 11.63
C TYR A 142 -0.60 19.76 12.55
N LEU A 143 -1.37 18.68 12.60
CA LEU A 143 -2.52 18.57 13.52
C LEU A 143 -2.07 18.51 14.99
N ALA A 144 -0.91 17.94 15.27
CA ALA A 144 -0.35 17.84 16.62
C ALA A 144 0.46 19.07 17.06
N LYS A 145 0.60 20.11 16.22
CA LYS A 145 1.45 21.28 16.48
C LYS A 145 1.18 21.99 17.81
N GLY A 146 -0.07 21.95 18.30
CA GLY A 146 -0.46 22.57 19.57
C GLY A 146 0.14 21.90 20.81
N TYR A 147 0.69 20.68 20.66
CA TYR A 147 1.34 19.94 21.74
C TYR A 147 2.87 20.03 21.68
N TRP A 148 3.42 20.84 20.77
CA TRP A 148 4.88 20.92 20.59
C TRP A 148 5.58 21.78 21.65
N GLY A 149 4.82 22.41 22.56
CA GLY A 149 5.37 23.06 23.75
C GLY A 149 5.98 24.44 23.51
N PHE A 150 5.53 25.18 22.48
CA PHE A 150 5.85 26.60 22.27
C PHE A 150 4.59 27.44 22.27
#